data_AF-A0A8S1PKW8-F1
#
_entry.id   AF-A0A8S1PKW8-F1
#
_cell.length_a   1.000
_cell.length_b   1.000
_cell.length_c   1.000
_cell.angle_alpha   90.00
_cell.angle_beta   90.00
_cell.angle_gamma   90.00
#
_symmetry.space_group_name_H-M   'P 1'
#
loop_
_entity.id
_entity.type
_entity.pdbx_description
1 polymer ?
#
loop_
_entity_poly.entity_id
_entity_poly.type
_entity_poly.pdbx_seq_one_letter_code
_entity_poly.pdbx_strand_id
1 'polypeptide(L)'
;MQQRKFIKDYKQFDGFDKIGINFLPCTINKGGECPSEQYFKPQDDKVVIHGRELTKHIIIPPKPLYIFQQQQDGTRVIKGEFKEINKWIFYGTTQHAEQIFQFPNLMEVLHKPIK
;
A
#
# COMPACT_ATOMS: atom_id res chain seq x y z
N MET A 1 14.98 -16.80 22.33
CA MET A 1 14.34 -15.81 21.43
C MET A 1 15.41 -14.82 20.98
N GLN A 2 15.80 -14.82 19.72
CA GLN A 2 16.71 -13.79 19.19
C GLN A 2 15.89 -12.52 18.90
N GLN A 3 16.30 -11.38 19.47
CA GLN A 3 15.76 -10.05 19.16
C GLN A 3 16.02 -9.74 17.67
N ARG A 4 14.97 -9.51 16.90
CA ARG A 4 15.07 -8.98 15.53
C ARG A 4 15.62 -7.55 15.62
N LYS A 5 16.83 -7.30 15.08
CA LYS A 5 17.38 -5.95 14.95
C LYS A 5 16.67 -5.22 13.82
N PHE A 6 16.10 -4.06 14.12
CA PHE A 6 15.59 -3.09 13.15
C PHE A 6 16.67 -2.03 12.93
N ILE A 7 17.14 -1.87 11.70
CA ILE A 7 18.10 -0.81 11.33
C ILE A 7 17.29 0.28 10.64
N LYS A 8 17.26 1.49 11.23
CA LYS A 8 16.66 2.68 10.61
C LYS A 8 17.69 3.35 9.70
N ASP A 9 18.07 2.68 8.62
CA ASP A 9 18.71 3.35 7.49
C ASP A 9 17.64 3.56 6.41
N TYR A 10 17.08 4.76 6.39
CA TYR A 10 16.02 5.14 5.46
C TYR A 10 16.65 5.51 4.12
N LYS A 11 16.47 4.67 3.10
CA LYS A 11 16.64 5.05 1.70
C LYS A 11 15.32 4.82 0.98
N GLN A 12 14.63 5.92 0.69
CA GLN A 12 13.43 5.96 -0.13
C GLN A 12 13.77 5.42 -1.52
N PHE A 13 12.98 4.49 -2.03
CA PHE A 13 13.20 3.92 -3.35
C PHE A 13 12.95 4.97 -4.44
N ASP A 14 13.89 5.12 -5.37
CA ASP A 14 13.79 6.09 -6.45
C ASP A 14 12.57 5.77 -7.34
N GLY A 15 11.66 6.72 -7.54
CA GLY A 15 10.41 6.55 -8.31
C GLY A 15 9.15 6.22 -7.49
N PHE A 16 9.25 5.92 -6.19
CA PHE A 16 8.07 5.63 -5.36
C PHE A 16 7.14 6.84 -5.20
N ASP A 17 7.71 8.03 -5.07
CA ASP A 17 6.97 9.29 -4.87
C ASP A 17 6.12 9.69 -6.07
N LYS A 18 6.36 9.09 -7.24
CA LYS A 18 5.71 9.49 -8.49
C LYS A 18 4.39 8.78 -8.76
N ILE A 19 4.15 7.59 -8.20
CA ILE A 19 3.05 6.71 -8.64
C ILE A 19 2.20 6.20 -7.46
N GLY A 20 2.77 6.21 -6.26
CA GLY A 20 2.11 5.70 -5.06
C GLY A 20 1.83 4.20 -5.09
N ILE A 21 1.05 3.71 -4.12
CA ILE A 21 0.64 2.31 -4.03
C ILE A 21 -0.70 2.10 -4.70
N ASN A 22 -0.76 1.12 -5.61
CA ASN A 22 -1.95 0.78 -6.37
C ASN A 22 -2.52 -0.57 -5.92
N PHE A 23 -3.72 -0.57 -5.32
CA PHE A 23 -4.47 -1.78 -5.00
C PHE A 23 -5.37 -2.13 -6.18
N LEU A 24 -5.11 -3.27 -6.82
CA LEU A 24 -5.87 -3.74 -7.98
C LEU A 24 -6.99 -4.71 -7.54
N PRO A 25 -8.11 -4.78 -8.27
CA PRO A 25 -9.22 -5.68 -7.96
C PRO A 25 -8.98 -7.10 -8.53
N CYS A 26 -7.72 -7.47 -8.75
CA CYS A 26 -7.29 -8.75 -9.30
C CYS A 26 -5.94 -9.18 -8.73
N THR A 27 -5.64 -10.47 -8.82
CA THR A 27 -4.36 -11.05 -8.41
C THR A 27 -3.41 -11.10 -9.60
N ILE A 28 -2.18 -10.62 -9.43
CA ILE A 28 -1.09 -10.79 -10.39
C ILE A 28 -0.25 -12.00 -9.94
N ASN A 29 -0.18 -13.03 -10.78
CA ASN A 29 0.47 -14.31 -10.44
C ASN A 29 2.01 -14.27 -10.39
N LYS A 30 2.62 -13.18 -10.86
CA LYS A 30 4.08 -12.97 -10.83
C LYS A 30 4.38 -11.65 -10.14
N GLY A 31 5.18 -11.70 -9.07
CA GLY A 31 5.80 -10.52 -8.51
C GLY A 31 7.03 -10.10 -9.32
N GLY A 32 7.41 -8.81 -9.24
CA GLY A 32 8.59 -8.29 -9.91
C GLY A 32 8.47 -6.80 -10.23
N GLU A 33 9.47 -6.29 -10.92
CA GLU A 33 9.43 -4.94 -11.50
C GLU A 33 8.45 -4.89 -12.67
N CYS A 34 7.68 -3.80 -12.75
CA CYS A 34 6.79 -3.54 -13.87
C CYS A 34 6.83 -2.04 -14.23
N PRO A 35 6.59 -1.68 -15.49
CA PRO A 35 6.59 -0.28 -15.92
C PRO A 35 5.26 0.40 -15.53
N SER A 36 4.99 0.52 -14.23
CA SER A 36 3.72 1.02 -13.69
C SER A 36 3.38 2.44 -14.16
N GLU A 37 4.37 3.31 -14.39
CA GLU A 37 4.19 4.67 -14.91
C GLU A 37 3.50 4.73 -16.29
N GLN A 38 3.55 3.63 -17.06
CA GLN A 38 2.88 3.55 -18.36
C GLN A 38 1.35 3.38 -18.23
N TYR A 39 0.90 2.86 -17.09
CA TYR A 39 -0.50 2.49 -16.85
C TYR A 39 -1.17 3.39 -15.82
N PHE A 40 -0.42 3.85 -14.82
CA PHE A 40 -0.92 4.64 -13.71
C PHE A 40 -0.19 5.97 -13.69
N LYS A 41 -0.89 7.05 -14.05
CA LYS A 41 -0.38 8.40 -13.81
C LYS A 41 -1.06 9.01 -12.58
N PRO A 42 -0.40 9.91 -11.85
CA PRO A 42 -0.98 10.56 -10.68
C PRO A 42 -2.36 11.18 -10.91
N GLN A 43 -2.55 11.80 -12.07
CA GLN A 43 -3.76 12.50 -12.48
C GLN A 43 -4.86 11.61 -13.06
N ASP A 44 -4.60 10.31 -13.24
CA ASP A 44 -5.59 9.42 -13.86
C ASP A 44 -6.66 9.02 -12.83
N ASP A 45 -7.91 9.33 -13.11
CA ASP A 45 -9.07 8.86 -12.32
C ASP A 45 -9.65 7.55 -12.86
N LYS A 46 -9.24 7.15 -14.07
CA LYS A 46 -9.64 5.92 -14.76
C LYS A 46 -8.47 5.33 -15.53
N VAL A 47 -8.35 4.01 -15.53
CA VAL A 47 -7.36 3.27 -16.33
C VAL A 47 -7.98 2.04 -16.98
N VAL A 48 -7.38 1.55 -18.06
CA VAL A 48 -7.78 0.29 -18.70
C VAL A 48 -6.66 -0.73 -18.57
N ILE A 49 -6.95 -1.84 -17.89
CA ILE A 49 -5.98 -2.93 -17.69
C ILE A 49 -6.60 -4.22 -18.24
N HIS A 50 -5.90 -4.88 -19.16
CA HIS A 50 -6.37 -6.10 -19.83
C HIS A 50 -7.81 -5.97 -20.39
N GLY A 51 -8.13 -4.82 -20.99
CA GLY A 51 -9.45 -4.54 -21.57
C GLY A 51 -10.56 -4.28 -20.56
N ARG A 52 -10.25 -4.11 -19.27
CA ARG A 52 -11.22 -3.75 -18.23
C ARG A 52 -10.96 -2.34 -17.71
N GLU A 53 -12.00 -1.53 -17.68
CA GLU A 53 -11.97 -0.19 -17.08
C GLU A 53 -11.99 -0.28 -15.55
N LEU A 54 -11.08 0.45 -14.92
CA LEU A 54 -10.98 0.62 -13.48
C LEU A 54 -11.11 2.10 -13.12
N THR A 55 -11.80 2.39 -12.03
CA THR A 55 -11.91 3.74 -11.47
C THR A 55 -11.06 3.84 -10.21
N LYS A 56 -10.39 4.99 -10.03
CA LYS A 56 -9.55 5.30 -8.88
C LYS A 56 -10.39 5.73 -7.68
N HIS A 57 -10.04 5.19 -6.52
CA HIS A 57 -10.54 5.60 -5.21
C HIS A 57 -9.33 5.81 -4.30
N ILE A 58 -9.21 7.01 -3.73
CA ILE A 58 -8.10 7.32 -2.83
C ILE A 58 -8.48 6.92 -1.41
N ILE A 59 -7.64 6.11 -0.78
CA ILE A 59 -7.75 5.79 0.64
C ILE A 59 -6.65 6.53 1.37
N ILE A 60 -7.05 7.28 2.41
CA ILE A 60 -6.14 7.92 3.35
C ILE A 60 -6.14 7.08 4.64
N PRO A 61 -5.12 6.24 4.89
CA PRO A 61 -5.02 5.53 6.15
C PRO A 61 -4.85 6.51 7.34
N PRO A 62 -5.35 6.18 8.54
CA PRO A 62 -5.25 7.06 9.70
C PRO A 62 -3.80 7.25 10.20
N LYS A 63 -2.89 6.34 9.80
CA LYS A 63 -1.45 6.42 10.07
C LYS A 63 -0.69 6.08 8.78
N PRO A 64 0.52 6.63 8.59
CA PRO A 64 1.37 6.25 7.47
C PRO A 64 1.65 4.75 7.50
N LEU A 65 1.69 4.17 6.32
CA LEU A 65 2.00 2.77 6.13
C LEU A 65 3.39 2.63 5.51
N TYR A 66 4.03 1.48 5.74
CA TYR A 66 5.44 1.29 5.37
C TYR A 66 5.63 0.00 4.57
N ILE A 67 6.45 0.06 3.52
CA ILE A 67 6.91 -1.13 2.80
C ILE A 67 8.21 -1.60 3.43
N PHE A 68 8.27 -2.88 3.78
CA PHE A 68 9.49 -3.51 4.30
C PHE A 68 10.07 -4.46 3.24
N GLN A 69 11.38 -4.39 3.04
CA GLN A 69 12.13 -5.43 2.33
C GLN A 69 12.95 -6.24 3.32
N GLN A 70 12.82 -7.56 3.23
CA GLN A 70 13.70 -8.48 3.95
C GLN A 70 15.01 -8.64 3.16
N GLN A 71 16.13 -8.46 3.85
CA GLN A 71 17.48 -8.64 3.33
C GLN A 71 17.92 -10.11 3.44
N GLN A 72 18.98 -10.47 2.73
CA GLN A 72 19.53 -11.84 2.73
C GLN A 72 19.99 -12.29 4.13
N ASP A 73 20.45 -11.35 4.95
CA ASP A 73 20.88 -11.58 6.34
C ASP A 73 19.70 -11.69 7.34
N GLY A 74 18.45 -11.60 6.85
CA GLY A 74 17.23 -11.67 7.65
C GLY A 74 16.80 -10.35 8.29
N THR A 75 17.58 -9.27 8.12
CA THR A 75 17.17 -7.94 8.56
C THR A 75 16.01 -7.40 7.71
N ARG A 76 15.20 -6.50 8.27
CA ARG A 76 14.14 -5.80 7.55
C ARG A 76 14.45 -4.33 7.47
N VAL A 77 14.44 -3.79 6.26
CA VAL A 77 14.63 -2.36 6.00
C VAL A 77 13.32 -1.76 5.49
N ILE A 78 13.05 -0.52 5.89
CA ILE A 78 11.94 0.25 5.34
C ILE A 78 12.36 0.76 3.97
N LYS A 79 11.56 0.46 2.95
CA LYS A 79 11.79 0.90 1.56
C LYS A 79 10.92 2.08 1.12
N GLY A 80 9.86 2.37 1.86
CA GLY A 80 8.97 3.50 1.56
C GLY A 80 7.94 3.70 2.65
N GLU A 81 7.44 4.93 2.72
CA GLU A 81 6.33 5.38 3.55
C GLU A 81 5.24 5.92 2.63
N PHE A 82 3.97 5.62 2.90
CA PHE A 82 2.85 6.14 2.12
C PHE A 82 1.71 6.61 3.02
N LYS A 83 1.14 7.75 2.62
CA LYS A 83 0.04 8.44 3.30
C LYS A 83 -1.28 8.32 2.55
N GLU A 84 -1.23 7.81 1.32
CA GLU A 84 -2.36 7.62 0.43
C GLU A 84 -2.21 6.31 -0.36
N ILE A 85 -3.33 5.70 -0.71
CA ILE A 85 -3.40 4.47 -1.50
C ILE A 85 -4.39 4.68 -2.64
N ASN A 86 -3.94 4.38 -3.86
CA ASN A 86 -4.79 4.35 -5.04
C ASN A 86 -5.46 2.98 -5.12
N LYS A 87 -6.71 2.89 -4.71
CA LYS A 87 -7.51 1.67 -4.88
C LYS A 87 -8.26 1.73 -6.19
N TRP A 88 -8.08 0.72 -7.01
CA TRP A 88 -8.74 0.57 -8.29
C TRP A 88 -9.87 -0.44 -8.17
N ILE A 89 -11.06 -0.07 -8.66
CA ILE A 89 -12.23 -0.95 -8.62
C ILE A 89 -12.86 -1.04 -10.01
N PHE A 90 -13.56 -2.15 -10.27
CA PHE A 90 -14.37 -2.24 -11.47
C PHE A 90 -15.51 -1.23 -11.39
N TYR A 91 -15.78 -0.56 -12.51
CA TYR A 91 -16.89 0.39 -12.60
C TYR A 91 -18.21 -0.23 -12.07
N GLY A 92 -18.89 0.48 -11.17
CA GLY A 92 -20.16 0.03 -10.58
C GLY A 92 -20.04 -0.98 -9.44
N THR A 93 -18.83 -1.32 -8.98
CA THR A 93 -18.64 -2.19 -7.79
C THR A 93 -18.24 -1.37 -6.57
N THR A 94 -18.75 -1.70 -5.39
CA THR A 94 -18.27 -1.17 -4.11
C THR A 94 -17.52 -2.27 -3.38
N GLN A 95 -16.21 -2.12 -3.18
CA GLN A 95 -15.43 -3.01 -2.32
C GLN A 95 -15.09 -2.27 -1.04
N HIS A 96 -15.31 -2.86 0.14
CA HIS A 96 -15.14 -2.17 1.44
C HIS A 96 -13.73 -2.29 2.05
N ALA A 97 -12.69 -2.39 1.23
CA ALA A 97 -11.31 -2.49 1.72
C ALA A 97 -10.88 -1.31 2.63
N GLU A 98 -11.59 -0.19 2.62
CA GLU A 98 -11.32 0.97 3.48
C GLU A 98 -11.48 0.68 4.97
N GLN A 99 -12.40 -0.24 5.33
CA GLN A 99 -12.71 -0.54 6.73
C GLN A 99 -11.51 -1.15 7.47
N ILE A 100 -10.65 -1.89 6.77
CA ILE A 100 -9.47 -2.51 7.40
C ILE A 100 -8.50 -1.47 7.95
N PHE A 101 -8.43 -0.28 7.33
CA PHE A 101 -7.56 0.80 7.79
C PHE A 101 -8.07 1.47 9.07
N GLN A 102 -9.35 1.27 9.43
CA GLN A 102 -9.92 1.74 10.69
C GLN A 102 -9.70 0.75 11.85
N PHE A 103 -9.35 -0.50 11.55
CA PHE A 103 -9.14 -1.53 12.58
C PHE A 103 -8.08 -1.16 13.63
N PRO A 104 -6.92 -0.55 13.29
CA PRO A 104 -5.97 -0.08 14.30
C PRO A 104 -6.58 0.90 15.31
N ASN A 105 -7.48 1.79 14.87
CA ASN A 105 -8.16 2.74 15.75
C ASN A 105 -9.08 2.01 16.75
N LEU A 106 -9.79 0.98 16.28
CA LEU A 106 -10.58 0.11 17.16
C LEU A 106 -9.69 -0.59 18.20
N MET A 107 -8.55 -1.14 17.76
CA MET A 107 -7.62 -1.84 18.67
C MET A 107 -7.04 -0.91 19.74
N GLU A 108 -6.75 0.35 19.40
CA GLU A 108 -6.31 1.35 20.37
C GLU A 108 -7.33 1.62 21.46
N VAL A 109 -8.63 1.55 21.15
CA VAL A 109 -9.68 1.68 22.16
C VAL A 109 -9.74 0.43 23.03
N LEU A 110 -9.76 -0.76 22.40
CA LEU A 110 -9.95 -2.02 23.11
C LEU A 110 -8.77 -2.41 24.02
N HIS A 111 -7.55 -1.99 23.68
CA HIS A 111 -6.34 -2.32 24.46
C HIS A 111 -5.93 -1.21 25.45
N LYS A 112 -6.75 -0.18 25.63
CA LYS A 112 -6.50 0.83 26.67
C LYS A 112 -6.57 0.17 28.05
N PRO A 113 -5.57 0.39 28.92
CA PRO A 113 -5.62 -0.09 30.30
C PRO A 113 -6.88 0.47 30.99
N ILE A 114 -7.64 -0.41 31.65
CA ILE A 114 -8.74 0.00 32.51
C ILE A 114 -8.11 0.56 33.81
N LYS A 115 -8.50 1.77 34.20
CA LYS A 115 -8.10 2.37 35.47
C LYS A 115 -8.90 1.79 36.63
#